data_AF-A0A967I2V5-F1
#
_entry.id   AF-A0A967I2V5-F1
#
_cell.length_a   1.000
_cell.length_b   1.000
_cell.length_c   1.000
_cell.angle_alpha   90.00
_cell.angle_beta   90.00
_cell.angle_gamma   90.00
#
_symmetry.space_group_name_H-M   'P 1'
#
loop_
_entity.id
_entity.type
_entity.pdbx_description
1 polymer ?
#
loop_
_entity_poly.entity_id
_entity_poly.type
_entity_poly.pdbx_seq_one_letter_code
_entity_poly.pdbx_strand_id
1 'polypeptide(L)'
;MADDILAQDPLMIEESLEEWVITKCENWRDFYESNYEAKFEEYYRLWRGQWDPADSERASERSRIISPALQQAVESNVAELEEATFGRGKWFDISDDTNDQDRQDIQYLRKKLTEDFENTKVRKAVAECLINAAVFGTGIGEIVLEEIKEMAPATQPVMGGDLTAVGVSITDRIVVKLRPVLPQNFLIDPVATSVEEAMGVAIDEFVSKHSVELLQEQGVYREALIESAAPDTDLEPDQDLTIYNDDKVRLTKYYGLVPRALLEAEDVEVDSESMYVEAVVVIANGGTLLKAEANPYMMDDRPVVAFPWDVVPGRFWGRGVCEKGYNSQKALDTELRARIDALSLTIHPMLAIDATRLP
;
A
#
# COMPACT_ATOMS: atom_id res chain seq x y z
N MET A 1 26.25 -3.47 -34.74
CA MET A 1 25.38 -4.67 -34.79
C MET A 1 24.63 -4.89 -33.49
N ALA A 2 25.20 -4.61 -32.31
CA ALA A 2 24.41 -4.52 -31.07
C ALA A 2 23.54 -3.24 -31.02
N ASP A 3 24.09 -2.11 -31.47
CA ASP A 3 23.38 -0.82 -31.47
C ASP A 3 22.15 -0.77 -32.41
N ASP A 4 22.15 -1.54 -33.50
CA ASP A 4 21.00 -1.62 -34.43
C ASP A 4 19.86 -2.52 -33.92
N ILE A 5 20.13 -3.40 -32.95
CA ILE A 5 19.12 -4.28 -32.34
C ILE A 5 18.45 -3.59 -31.14
N LEU A 6 19.18 -2.68 -30.48
CA LEU A 6 18.69 -1.82 -29.39
C LEU A 6 18.18 -0.46 -29.88
N ALA A 7 18.23 -0.20 -31.18
CA ALA A 7 17.71 1.03 -31.77
C ALA A 7 16.20 1.12 -31.50
N GLN A 8 15.78 2.19 -30.83
CA GLN A 8 14.38 2.45 -30.51
C GLN A 8 13.52 2.43 -31.77
N ASP A 9 12.37 1.78 -31.68
CA ASP A 9 11.31 1.88 -32.68
C ASP A 9 10.95 3.37 -32.82
N PRO A 10 10.92 3.96 -34.02
CA PRO A 10 10.60 5.38 -34.21
C PRO A 10 9.28 5.81 -33.56
N LEU A 11 8.36 4.87 -33.32
CA LEU A 11 7.11 5.10 -32.59
C LEU A 11 7.32 5.48 -31.10
N MET A 12 8.37 4.97 -30.43
CA MET A 12 8.63 5.31 -29.03
C MET A 12 9.13 6.76 -28.85
N ILE A 13 9.50 7.45 -29.94
CA ILE A 13 9.95 8.84 -29.91
C ILE A 13 8.75 9.81 -29.98
N GLU A 14 7.57 9.34 -30.39
CA GLU A 14 6.34 10.17 -30.44
C GLU A 14 5.52 10.10 -29.14
N GLU A 15 5.73 9.09 -28.30
CA GLU A 15 5.02 8.90 -27.03
C GLU A 15 5.67 9.76 -25.92
N SER A 16 4.86 10.48 -25.13
CA SER A 16 5.38 11.24 -23.98
C SER A 16 5.65 10.34 -22.77
N LEU A 17 6.49 10.81 -21.84
CA LEU A 17 6.85 10.03 -20.65
C LEU A 17 5.61 9.68 -19.82
N GLU A 18 4.71 10.64 -19.61
CA GLU A 18 3.47 10.43 -18.88
C GLU A 18 2.53 9.44 -19.57
N GLU A 19 2.40 9.50 -20.90
CA GLU A 19 1.56 8.56 -21.66
C GLU A 19 2.11 7.14 -21.58
N TRP A 20 3.43 6.98 -21.70
CA TRP A 20 4.09 5.68 -21.57
C TRP A 20 3.85 5.04 -20.19
N VAL A 21 4.06 5.82 -19.11
CA VAL A 21 3.88 5.34 -17.74
C VAL A 21 2.42 4.98 -17.48
N ILE A 22 1.47 5.85 -17.86
CA ILE A 22 0.05 5.61 -17.62
C ILE A 22 -0.44 4.41 -18.42
N THR A 23 0.00 4.25 -19.67
CA THR A 23 -0.33 3.07 -20.46
C THR A 23 0.14 1.78 -19.78
N LYS A 24 1.32 1.76 -19.16
CA LYS A 24 1.78 0.60 -18.37
C LYS A 24 0.93 0.39 -17.13
N CYS A 25 0.66 1.44 -16.36
CA CYS A 25 -0.15 1.36 -15.15
C CYS A 25 -1.57 0.86 -15.43
N GLU A 26 -2.23 1.32 -16.50
CA GLU A 26 -3.57 0.86 -16.89
C GLU A 26 -3.55 -0.62 -17.29
N ASN A 27 -2.54 -1.09 -18.04
CA ASN A 27 -2.40 -2.53 -18.32
C ASN A 27 -2.22 -3.38 -17.04
N TRP A 28 -1.50 -2.87 -16.04
CA TRP A 28 -1.29 -3.55 -14.77
C TRP A 28 -2.57 -3.54 -13.91
N ARG A 29 -3.33 -2.45 -13.96
CA ARG A 29 -4.65 -2.31 -13.35
C ARG A 29 -5.64 -3.32 -13.94
N ASP A 30 -5.78 -3.36 -15.26
CA ASP A 30 -6.63 -4.33 -15.96
C ASP A 30 -6.31 -5.78 -15.55
N PHE A 31 -5.02 -6.10 -15.41
CA PHE A 31 -4.58 -7.41 -14.96
C PHE A 31 -4.98 -7.68 -13.50
N TYR A 32 -4.84 -6.71 -12.61
CA TYR A 32 -5.24 -6.83 -11.21
C TYR A 32 -6.76 -7.02 -11.07
N GLU A 33 -7.55 -6.15 -11.70
CA GLU A 33 -9.02 -6.16 -11.68
C GLU A 33 -9.57 -7.49 -12.20
N SER A 34 -9.05 -7.95 -13.34
CA SER A 34 -9.49 -9.19 -13.97
C SER A 34 -9.23 -10.46 -13.15
N ASN A 35 -8.21 -10.45 -12.27
CA ASN A 35 -7.71 -11.68 -11.62
C ASN A 35 -7.90 -11.71 -10.09
N TYR A 36 -7.86 -10.57 -9.42
CA TYR A 36 -7.70 -10.48 -7.97
C TYR A 36 -8.79 -9.65 -7.28
N GLU A 37 -9.21 -8.53 -7.86
CA GLU A 37 -10.12 -7.56 -7.24
C GLU A 37 -11.35 -8.20 -6.61
N ALA A 38 -12.17 -8.90 -7.38
CA ALA A 38 -13.41 -9.52 -6.87
C ALA A 38 -13.17 -10.49 -5.69
N LYS A 39 -12.04 -11.20 -5.68
CA LYS A 39 -11.69 -12.10 -4.56
C LYS A 39 -11.20 -11.32 -3.36
N PHE A 40 -10.42 -10.27 -3.58
CA PHE A 40 -9.85 -9.44 -2.52
C PHE A 40 -10.95 -8.65 -1.80
N GLU A 41 -11.92 -8.12 -2.54
CA GLU A 41 -13.13 -7.52 -1.98
C GLU A 41 -13.92 -8.53 -1.14
N GLU A 42 -14.10 -9.75 -1.64
CA GLU A 42 -14.77 -10.81 -0.90
C GLU A 42 -14.01 -11.17 0.39
N TYR A 43 -12.68 -11.26 0.35
CA TYR A 43 -11.85 -11.52 1.52
C TYR A 43 -11.94 -10.39 2.54
N TYR A 44 -11.92 -9.14 2.08
CA TYR A 44 -12.08 -7.96 2.93
C TYR A 44 -13.45 -7.97 3.60
N ARG A 45 -14.52 -8.21 2.85
CA ARG A 45 -15.90 -8.28 3.36
C ARG A 45 -16.09 -9.37 4.41
N LEU A 46 -15.57 -10.57 4.14
CA LEU A 46 -15.60 -11.69 5.09
C LEU A 46 -14.81 -11.38 6.35
N TRP A 47 -13.64 -10.75 6.22
CA TRP A 47 -12.86 -10.27 7.36
C TRP A 47 -13.59 -9.17 8.13
N ARG A 48 -14.29 -8.23 7.48
CA ARG A 48 -15.11 -7.22 8.16
C ARG A 48 -16.39 -7.80 8.76
N GLY A 49 -16.78 -9.02 8.39
CA GLY A 49 -17.99 -9.67 8.86
C GLY A 49 -19.26 -9.04 8.29
N GLN A 50 -19.17 -8.50 7.09
CA GLN A 50 -20.26 -7.85 6.37
C GLN A 50 -20.99 -8.87 5.50
N TRP A 51 -22.33 -8.87 5.56
CA TRP A 51 -23.15 -9.79 4.77
C TRP A 51 -23.52 -9.17 3.44
N ASP A 52 -23.35 -9.96 2.37
CA ASP A 52 -23.74 -9.59 1.02
C ASP A 52 -24.79 -10.53 0.45
N PRO A 53 -25.82 -10.02 -0.26
CA PRO A 53 -26.77 -10.85 -0.99
C PRO A 53 -26.13 -11.79 -2.03
N ALA A 54 -25.03 -11.39 -2.65
CA ALA A 54 -24.30 -12.21 -3.64
C ALA A 54 -23.74 -13.50 -3.03
N ASP A 55 -23.52 -13.52 -1.71
CA ASP A 55 -23.05 -14.70 -0.98
C ASP A 55 -24.16 -15.73 -0.69
N SER A 56 -25.40 -15.45 -1.09
CA SER A 56 -26.53 -16.37 -0.93
C SER A 56 -26.97 -16.97 -2.26
N GLU A 57 -26.92 -18.30 -2.34
CA GLU A 57 -27.47 -19.04 -3.49
C GLU A 57 -29.00 -19.15 -3.44
N ARG A 58 -29.62 -18.86 -2.29
CA ARG A 58 -31.06 -19.06 -2.06
C ARG A 58 -31.70 -17.80 -1.51
N ALA A 59 -32.52 -17.16 -2.33
CA ALA A 59 -33.34 -16.01 -1.95
C ALA A 59 -34.33 -16.26 -0.77
N SER A 60 -34.51 -17.52 -0.36
CA SER A 60 -35.32 -17.87 0.83
C SER A 60 -34.57 -17.75 2.15
N GLU A 61 -33.24 -17.60 2.13
CA GLU A 61 -32.42 -17.46 3.34
C GLU A 61 -32.73 -16.12 4.02
N ARG A 62 -33.13 -16.17 5.29
CA ARG A 62 -33.51 -14.98 6.07
C ARG A 62 -32.41 -14.58 7.02
N SER A 63 -31.66 -15.55 7.56
CA SER A 63 -30.54 -15.30 8.45
C SER A 63 -29.37 -14.65 7.70
N ARG A 64 -28.86 -13.55 8.27
CA ARG A 64 -27.70 -12.80 7.76
C ARG A 64 -26.48 -12.91 8.69
N ILE A 65 -26.44 -13.94 9.54
CA ILE A 65 -25.33 -14.12 10.47
C ILE A 65 -24.05 -14.50 9.72
N ILE A 66 -22.95 -13.89 10.15
CA ILE A 66 -21.59 -14.26 9.76
C ILE A 66 -20.86 -14.65 11.03
N SER A 67 -20.15 -15.79 10.96
CA SER A 67 -19.32 -16.25 12.04
C SER A 67 -18.02 -15.45 12.14
N PRO A 68 -17.57 -15.10 13.35
CA PRO A 68 -16.30 -14.39 13.54
C PRO A 68 -15.07 -15.30 13.40
N ALA A 69 -15.21 -16.55 12.93
CA ALA A 69 -14.10 -17.50 12.89
C ALA A 69 -12.92 -17.00 12.02
N LEU A 70 -13.20 -16.43 10.85
CA LEU A 70 -12.16 -15.86 9.99
C LEU A 70 -11.48 -14.63 10.61
N GLN A 71 -12.27 -13.74 11.22
CA GLN A 71 -11.77 -12.56 11.96
C GLN A 71 -10.78 -12.96 13.05
N GLN A 72 -11.20 -13.90 13.90
CA GLN A 72 -10.36 -14.40 14.98
C GLN A 72 -9.09 -15.06 14.46
N ALA A 73 -9.18 -15.77 13.33
CA ALA A 73 -8.00 -16.36 12.70
C ALA A 73 -7.02 -15.28 12.22
N VAL A 74 -7.49 -14.23 11.53
CA VAL A 74 -6.63 -13.12 11.09
C VAL A 74 -5.98 -12.41 12.28
N GLU A 75 -6.78 -11.97 13.26
CA GLU A 75 -6.29 -11.25 14.44
C GLU A 75 -5.30 -12.06 15.26
N SER A 76 -5.56 -13.37 15.46
CA SER A 76 -4.65 -14.24 16.22
C SER A 76 -3.32 -14.44 15.53
N ASN A 77 -3.29 -14.63 14.21
CA ASN A 77 -2.04 -14.85 13.48
C ASN A 77 -1.21 -13.55 13.38
N VAL A 78 -1.88 -12.42 13.13
CA VAL A 78 -1.20 -11.10 13.11
C VAL A 78 -0.59 -10.80 14.46
N ALA A 79 -1.33 -11.03 15.56
CA ALA A 79 -0.81 -10.82 16.91
C ALA A 79 0.40 -11.71 17.22
N GLU A 80 0.40 -12.97 16.77
CA GLU A 80 1.54 -13.87 16.94
C GLU A 80 2.78 -13.37 16.18
N LEU A 81 2.64 -12.93 14.93
CA LEU A 81 3.75 -12.38 14.14
C LEU A 81 4.25 -11.06 14.70
N GLU A 82 3.36 -10.19 15.18
CA GLU A 82 3.75 -8.94 15.84
C GLU A 82 4.55 -9.20 17.12
N GLU A 83 4.13 -10.16 17.94
CA GLU A 83 4.86 -10.52 19.16
C GLU A 83 6.21 -11.19 18.83
N ALA A 84 6.24 -12.04 17.80
CA ALA A 84 7.49 -12.66 17.33
C ALA A 84 8.50 -11.62 16.82
N THR A 85 8.00 -10.58 16.13
CA THR A 85 8.82 -9.52 15.53
C THR A 85 9.25 -8.48 16.57
N PHE A 86 8.33 -7.98 17.38
CA PHE A 86 8.54 -6.83 18.27
C PHE A 86 8.65 -7.17 19.76
N GLY A 87 8.23 -8.35 20.20
CA GLY A 87 8.18 -8.73 21.62
C GLY A 87 9.53 -8.82 22.32
N ARG A 88 10.62 -9.01 21.55
CA ARG A 88 12.00 -9.13 22.07
C ARG A 88 12.69 -7.79 22.33
N GLY A 89 12.03 -6.66 22.09
CA GLY A 89 12.56 -5.31 22.33
C GLY A 89 13.59 -4.82 21.29
N LYS A 90 14.40 -5.71 20.71
CA LYS A 90 15.21 -5.44 19.51
C LYS A 90 14.66 -6.26 18.35
N TRP A 91 14.19 -5.57 17.31
CA TRP A 91 13.48 -6.19 16.19
C TRP A 91 14.23 -6.10 14.85
N PHE A 92 15.38 -5.43 14.81
CA PHE A 92 16.32 -5.50 13.68
C PHE A 92 17.76 -5.45 14.19
N ASP A 93 18.70 -5.96 13.40
CA ASP A 93 20.13 -5.83 13.63
C ASP A 93 20.83 -5.55 12.30
N ILE A 94 21.95 -4.85 12.37
CA ILE A 94 22.77 -4.52 11.20
C ILE A 94 24.06 -5.34 11.32
N SER A 95 24.33 -6.19 10.34
CA SER A 95 25.56 -6.98 10.32
C SER A 95 26.71 -6.14 9.79
N ASP A 96 27.82 -6.17 10.52
CA ASP A 96 29.07 -5.52 10.15
C ASP A 96 29.85 -6.35 9.13
N ASP A 97 30.59 -5.70 8.22
CA ASP A 97 31.54 -6.40 7.36
C ASP A 97 32.69 -6.89 8.25
N THR A 98 33.06 -8.16 8.04
CA THR A 98 34.25 -8.77 8.63
C THR A 98 35.55 -7.97 8.44
N ASN A 99 35.62 -7.13 7.41
CA ASN A 99 36.79 -6.29 7.10
C ASN A 99 36.73 -4.87 7.70
N ASP A 100 35.65 -4.50 8.39
CA ASP A 100 35.55 -3.18 9.00
C ASP A 100 36.45 -3.07 10.24
N GLN A 101 37.19 -1.97 10.32
CA GLN A 101 38.07 -1.64 11.43
C GLN A 101 37.32 -0.91 12.55
N ASP A 102 36.19 -0.28 12.27
CA ASP A 102 35.52 0.68 13.15
C ASP A 102 34.10 0.28 13.59
N ARG A 103 33.94 -0.92 14.16
CA ARG A 103 32.67 -1.52 14.64
C ARG A 103 31.73 -0.68 15.55
N GLN A 104 32.14 0.51 15.97
CA GLN A 104 31.34 1.43 16.79
C GLN A 104 30.29 2.20 15.98
N ASP A 105 30.54 2.42 14.69
CA ASP A 105 29.68 3.16 13.78
C ASP A 105 28.31 2.48 13.60
N ILE A 106 28.28 1.16 13.40
CA ILE A 106 27.07 0.36 13.25
C ILE A 106 26.26 0.33 14.54
N GLN A 107 26.93 0.33 15.69
CA GLN A 107 26.22 0.44 16.96
C GLN A 107 25.51 1.78 17.10
N TYR A 108 26.15 2.87 16.66
CA TYR A 108 25.56 4.19 16.64
C TYR A 108 24.40 4.26 15.63
N LEU A 109 24.61 3.81 14.39
CA LEU A 109 23.58 3.78 13.35
C LEU A 109 22.36 2.97 13.76
N ARG A 110 22.56 1.76 14.29
CA ARG A 110 21.46 0.93 14.80
C ARG A 110 20.67 1.65 15.88
N LYS A 111 21.35 2.29 16.84
CA LYS A 111 20.67 3.00 17.93
C LYS A 111 19.89 4.20 17.40
N LYS A 112 20.50 5.00 16.52
CA LYS A 112 19.85 6.15 15.88
C LYS A 112 18.61 5.73 15.10
N LEU A 113 18.73 4.69 14.29
CA LEU A 113 17.63 4.16 13.48
C LEU A 113 16.52 3.54 14.34
N THR A 114 16.87 2.93 15.47
CA THR A 114 15.86 2.47 16.46
C THR A 114 15.07 3.64 17.03
N GLU A 115 15.75 4.73 17.44
CA GLU A 115 15.09 5.94 17.95
C GLU A 115 14.19 6.57 16.87
N ASP A 116 14.65 6.62 15.61
CA ASP A 116 13.88 7.12 14.48
C ASP A 116 12.62 6.29 14.22
N PHE A 117 12.72 4.97 14.27
CA PHE A 117 11.57 4.07 14.06
C PHE A 117 10.53 4.15 15.18
N GLU A 118 10.96 4.39 16.42
CA GLU A 118 10.06 4.64 17.54
C GLU A 118 9.31 5.97 17.36
N ASN A 119 10.03 7.04 16.99
CA ASN A 119 9.45 8.37 16.80
C ASN A 119 8.46 8.42 15.62
N THR A 120 8.77 7.73 14.53
CA THR A 120 7.93 7.66 13.33
C THR A 120 6.83 6.60 13.41
N LYS A 121 6.78 5.84 14.51
CA LYS A 121 5.78 4.78 14.75
C LYS A 121 5.77 3.70 13.67
N VAL A 122 6.95 3.31 13.16
CA VAL A 122 7.08 2.27 12.12
C VAL A 122 6.41 0.97 12.53
N ARG A 123 6.43 0.61 13.82
CA ARG A 123 5.72 -0.56 14.34
C ARG A 123 4.21 -0.57 13.96
N LYS A 124 3.55 0.59 14.01
CA LYS A 124 2.14 0.71 13.63
C LYS A 124 1.95 0.48 12.12
N ALA A 125 2.84 1.03 11.30
CA ALA A 125 2.81 0.83 9.86
C ALA A 125 3.04 -0.64 9.49
N VAL A 126 4.02 -1.30 10.12
CA VAL A 126 4.29 -2.73 9.89
C VAL A 126 3.09 -3.60 10.31
N ALA A 127 2.44 -3.29 11.43
CA ALA A 127 1.21 -3.96 11.86
C ALA A 127 0.12 -3.88 10.79
N GLU A 128 -0.08 -2.71 10.18
CA GLU A 128 -1.04 -2.52 9.10
C GLU A 128 -0.66 -3.31 7.83
N CYS A 129 0.63 -3.34 7.46
CA CYS A 129 1.11 -4.19 6.37
C CYS A 129 0.89 -5.70 6.65
N LEU A 130 1.04 -6.14 7.92
CA LEU A 130 0.79 -7.52 8.33
C LEU A 130 -0.71 -7.87 8.23
N ILE A 131 -1.59 -6.96 8.60
CA ILE A 131 -3.04 -7.15 8.42
C ILE A 131 -3.38 -7.25 6.93
N ASN A 132 -2.86 -6.33 6.10
CA ASN A 132 -3.07 -6.36 4.66
C ASN A 132 -2.56 -7.67 4.05
N ALA A 133 -1.38 -8.14 4.47
CA ALA A 133 -0.84 -9.43 4.07
C ALA A 133 -1.73 -10.61 4.51
N ALA A 134 -2.27 -10.58 5.72
CA ALA A 134 -3.16 -11.63 6.21
C ALA A 134 -4.49 -11.69 5.45
N VAL A 135 -5.03 -10.54 5.03
CA VAL A 135 -6.30 -10.47 4.29
C VAL A 135 -6.10 -10.78 2.81
N PHE A 136 -5.17 -10.08 2.15
CA PHE A 136 -5.00 -10.11 0.69
C PHE A 136 -3.85 -11.01 0.21
N GLY A 137 -2.98 -11.46 1.12
CA GLY A 137 -1.89 -12.38 0.84
C GLY A 137 -0.52 -11.73 0.63
N THR A 138 -0.46 -10.41 0.40
CA THR A 138 0.81 -9.68 0.27
C THR A 138 0.72 -8.36 1.03
N GLY A 139 1.73 -8.06 1.85
CA GLY A 139 1.88 -6.78 2.53
C GLY A 139 2.83 -5.90 1.75
N ILE A 140 2.44 -4.64 1.53
CA ILE A 140 3.20 -3.67 0.74
C ILE A 140 3.38 -2.40 1.59
N GLY A 141 4.60 -1.86 1.58
CA GLY A 141 4.91 -0.59 2.23
C GLY A 141 5.84 0.26 1.38
N GLU A 142 5.48 1.53 1.21
CA GLU A 142 6.32 2.55 0.59
C GLU A 142 7.22 3.18 1.67
N ILE A 143 8.50 3.36 1.34
CA ILE A 143 9.48 4.03 2.18
C ILE A 143 9.49 5.51 1.80
N VAL A 144 9.11 6.37 2.73
CA VAL A 144 9.05 7.82 2.50
C VAL A 144 10.09 8.52 3.37
N LEU A 145 10.90 9.37 2.74
CA LEU A 145 11.81 10.29 3.44
C LEU A 145 11.07 11.59 3.74
N GLU A 146 11.10 12.02 5.00
CA GLU A 146 10.46 13.26 5.43
C GLU A 146 11.42 14.09 6.27
N GLU A 147 11.47 15.39 6.01
CA GLU A 147 12.17 16.36 6.86
C GLU A 147 11.26 16.80 8.00
N ILE A 148 11.61 16.42 9.22
CA ILE A 148 10.89 16.82 10.43
C ILE A 148 11.73 17.84 11.19
N LYS A 149 11.04 18.88 11.67
CA LYS A 149 11.59 19.90 12.56
C LYS A 149 11.68 19.35 13.98
N GLU A 150 12.87 18.96 14.41
CA GLU A 150 13.12 18.54 15.79
C GLU A 150 13.28 19.79 16.67
N MET A 151 12.38 19.94 17.64
CA MET A 151 12.40 21.04 18.59
C MET A 151 13.09 20.59 19.88
N ALA A 152 14.35 20.97 20.05
CA ALA A 152 15.06 20.76 21.30
C ALA A 152 15.00 22.02 22.18
N PRO A 153 14.74 21.91 23.49
CA PRO A 153 14.80 23.06 24.39
C PRO A 153 16.23 23.58 24.45
N ALA A 154 16.43 24.82 24.03
CA ALA A 154 17.73 25.47 23.98
C ALA A 154 17.67 26.83 24.68
N THR A 155 18.65 27.14 25.51
CA THR A 155 18.78 28.48 26.08
C THR A 155 19.49 29.38 25.08
N GLN A 156 18.86 30.47 24.68
CA GLN A 156 19.50 31.51 23.88
C GLN A 156 19.71 32.76 24.75
N PRO A 157 20.93 33.33 24.80
CA PRO A 157 21.17 34.57 25.52
C PRO A 157 20.46 35.72 24.80
N VAL A 158 19.60 36.45 25.50
CA VAL A 158 18.96 37.66 24.98
C VAL A 158 20.02 38.78 24.95
N MET A 159 20.04 39.60 23.90
CA MET A 159 20.92 40.78 23.83
C MET A 159 20.63 41.71 25.03
N GLY A 160 21.53 41.70 26.02
CA GLY A 160 21.36 42.44 27.29
C GLY A 160 21.95 41.78 28.54
N GLY A 161 22.48 40.56 28.45
CA GLY A 161 23.42 40.00 29.44
C GLY A 161 22.84 39.46 30.75
N ASP A 162 21.62 39.85 31.15
CA ASP A 162 21.07 39.49 32.48
C ASP A 162 19.84 38.55 32.46
N LEU A 163 19.34 38.13 31.30
CA LEU A 163 18.20 37.21 31.21
C LEU A 163 18.41 36.13 30.12
N THR A 164 18.39 34.85 30.52
CA THR A 164 18.33 33.71 29.61
C THR A 164 16.89 33.42 29.23
N ALA A 165 16.53 33.56 27.95
CA ALA A 165 15.25 33.06 27.45
C ALA A 165 15.38 31.56 27.16
N VAL A 166 14.42 30.77 27.64
CA VAL A 166 14.27 29.38 27.23
C VAL A 166 13.58 29.41 25.87
N GLY A 167 14.33 29.12 24.81
CA GLY A 167 13.82 28.97 23.45
C GLY A 167 13.77 27.50 23.03
N VAL A 168 13.43 27.29 21.77
CA VAL A 168 13.58 25.99 21.09
C VAL A 168 14.58 26.18 19.96
N SER A 169 15.61 25.33 19.90
CA SER A 169 16.41 25.19 18.69
C SER A 169 15.63 24.27 17.75
N ILE A 170 15.28 24.78 16.58
CA ILE A 170 14.68 23.99 15.51
C ILE A 170 15.85 23.46 14.68
N THR A 171 15.99 22.14 14.63
CA THR A 171 16.94 21.48 13.73
C THR A 171 16.15 20.61 12.76
N ASP A 172 16.41 20.76 11.46
CA ASP A 172 15.79 19.92 10.45
C ASP A 172 16.49 18.55 10.47
N ARG A 173 15.70 17.49 10.61
CA ARG A 173 16.16 16.10 10.66
C ARG A 173 15.38 15.29 9.64
N ILE A 174 16.11 14.57 8.78
CA ILE A 174 15.53 13.60 7.86
C ILE A 174 15.21 12.34 8.65
N VAL A 175 13.96 11.88 8.55
CA VAL A 175 13.52 10.60 9.10
C VAL A 175 12.97 9.72 7.99
N VAL A 176 13.03 8.41 8.22
CA VAL A 176 12.44 7.40 7.33
C VAL A 176 11.11 6.95 7.91
N LYS A 177 10.04 7.03 7.12
CA LYS A 177 8.71 6.54 7.46
C LYS A 177 8.35 5.37 6.55
N LEU A 178 7.61 4.41 7.11
CA LEU A 178 6.96 3.36 6.34
C LEU A 178 5.49 3.73 6.17
N ARG A 179 5.00 3.78 4.93
CA ARG A 179 3.61 4.00 4.60
C ARG A 179 2.99 2.71 4.05
N PRO A 180 2.03 2.09 4.76
CA PRO A 180 1.31 0.93 4.26
C PRO A 180 0.55 1.29 2.99
N VAL A 181 0.55 0.38 2.01
CA VAL A 181 -0.18 0.54 0.76
C VAL A 181 -1.22 -0.59 0.65
N LEU A 182 -2.43 -0.24 0.24
CA LEU A 182 -3.47 -1.23 -0.04
C LEU A 182 -3.20 -1.91 -1.39
N PRO A 183 -3.47 -3.22 -1.53
CA PRO A 183 -3.24 -3.94 -2.77
C PRO A 183 -3.92 -3.35 -4.01
N GLN A 184 -5.14 -2.82 -3.87
CA GLN A 184 -5.88 -2.20 -4.97
C GLN A 184 -5.22 -0.92 -5.52
N ASN A 185 -4.43 -0.23 -4.68
CA ASN A 185 -3.68 0.97 -5.04
C ASN A 185 -2.28 0.64 -5.54
N PHE A 186 -1.86 -0.64 -5.50
CA PHE A 186 -0.53 -1.07 -5.89
C PHE A 186 -0.55 -1.83 -7.21
N LEU A 187 0.19 -1.31 -8.19
CA LEU A 187 0.29 -1.86 -9.53
C LEU A 187 1.72 -2.38 -9.74
N ILE A 188 1.84 -3.56 -10.33
CA ILE A 188 3.12 -4.20 -10.63
C ILE A 188 3.03 -4.92 -11.95
N ASP A 189 4.16 -5.02 -12.64
CA ASP A 189 4.31 -5.87 -13.81
C ASP A 189 3.78 -7.31 -13.55
N PRO A 190 2.76 -7.78 -14.32
CA PRO A 190 2.16 -9.10 -14.17
C PRO A 190 3.14 -10.27 -14.25
N VAL A 191 4.29 -10.08 -14.91
CA VAL A 191 5.30 -11.14 -15.10
C VAL A 191 6.28 -11.23 -13.93
N ALA A 192 6.35 -10.18 -13.10
CA ALA A 192 7.31 -10.10 -12.01
C ALA A 192 6.92 -11.00 -10.83
N THR A 193 7.93 -11.54 -10.15
CA THR A 193 7.74 -12.29 -8.91
C THR A 193 8.18 -11.52 -7.66
N SER A 194 8.98 -10.48 -7.84
CA SER A 194 9.41 -9.56 -6.79
C SER A 194 9.44 -8.11 -7.30
N VAL A 195 9.56 -7.15 -6.38
CA VAL A 195 9.65 -5.71 -6.73
C VAL A 195 10.92 -5.41 -7.50
N GLU A 196 12.01 -6.12 -7.22
CA GLU A 196 13.32 -5.93 -7.84
C GLU A 196 13.37 -6.47 -9.28
N GLU A 197 12.64 -7.55 -9.58
CA GLU A 197 12.60 -8.15 -10.91
C GLU A 197 11.62 -7.44 -11.87
N ALA A 198 10.69 -6.66 -11.33
CA ALA A 198 9.65 -6.00 -12.13
C ALA A 198 10.23 -4.93 -13.06
N MET A 199 9.59 -4.70 -14.21
CA MET A 199 9.88 -3.50 -15.02
C MET A 199 9.67 -2.22 -14.19
N GLY A 200 8.60 -2.19 -13.40
CA GLY A 200 8.34 -1.14 -12.44
C GLY A 200 7.17 -1.50 -11.54
N VAL A 201 6.96 -0.64 -10.57
CA VAL A 201 5.82 -0.68 -9.66
C VAL A 201 5.21 0.72 -9.61
N ALA A 202 3.90 0.81 -9.44
CA ALA A 202 3.22 2.07 -9.27
C ALA A 202 2.29 2.05 -8.07
N ILE A 203 2.18 3.18 -7.39
CA ILE A 203 1.19 3.42 -6.35
C ILE A 203 0.24 4.47 -6.91
N ASP A 204 -1.02 4.09 -7.08
CA ASP A 204 -2.07 4.93 -7.64
C ASP A 204 -3.15 5.17 -6.56
N GLU A 205 -3.28 6.41 -6.11
CA GLU A 205 -4.14 6.75 -4.98
C GLU A 205 -4.74 8.15 -5.12
N PHE A 206 -5.86 8.38 -4.44
CA PHE A 206 -6.36 9.72 -4.26
C PHE A 206 -5.67 10.43 -3.10
N VAL A 207 -5.08 11.58 -3.40
CA VAL A 207 -4.53 12.50 -2.41
C VAL A 207 -5.33 13.80 -2.39
N SER A 208 -5.26 14.50 -1.28
CA SER A 208 -5.87 15.82 -1.16
C SER A 208 -5.14 16.84 -2.04
N LYS A 209 -5.88 17.72 -2.71
CA LYS A 209 -5.30 18.76 -3.57
C LYS A 209 -4.26 19.64 -2.85
N HIS A 210 -4.58 20.08 -1.62
CA HIS A 210 -3.70 20.94 -0.83
C HIS A 210 -2.32 20.30 -0.56
N SER A 211 -2.23 18.97 -0.42
CA SER A 211 -0.95 18.31 -0.17
C SER A 211 -0.05 18.34 -1.41
N VAL A 212 -0.65 18.30 -2.60
CA VAL A 212 0.09 18.42 -3.87
C VAL A 212 0.54 19.87 -4.09
N GLU A 213 -0.33 20.84 -3.80
CA GLU A 213 0.02 22.27 -3.88
C GLU A 213 1.16 22.63 -2.91
N LEU A 214 1.17 22.10 -1.69
CA LEU A 214 2.28 22.29 -0.74
C LEU A 214 3.60 21.72 -1.27
N LEU A 215 3.57 20.59 -1.98
CA LEU A 215 4.76 19.99 -2.59
C LEU A 215 5.23 20.76 -3.83
N GLN A 216 4.31 21.42 -4.55
CA GLN A 216 4.66 22.39 -5.59
C GLN A 216 5.33 23.64 -4.98
N GLU A 217 4.80 24.19 -3.87
CA GLU A 217 5.40 25.33 -3.16
C GLU A 217 6.80 25.02 -2.62
N GLN A 218 7.04 23.78 -2.18
CA GLN A 218 8.36 23.32 -1.74
C GLN A 218 9.34 23.08 -2.89
N GLY A 219 8.89 23.16 -4.15
CA GLY A 219 9.69 22.90 -5.34
C GLY A 219 9.97 21.41 -5.59
N VAL A 220 9.27 20.50 -4.89
CA VAL A 220 9.39 19.05 -5.10
C VAL A 220 8.64 18.63 -6.37
N TYR A 221 7.50 19.26 -6.64
CA TYR A 221 6.70 19.06 -7.84
C TYR A 221 6.77 20.27 -8.77
N ARG A 222 6.71 20.00 -10.08
CA ARG A 222 6.61 21.01 -11.13
C ARG A 222 5.34 21.83 -10.93
N GLU A 223 5.45 23.14 -11.14
CA GLU A 223 4.30 24.05 -11.12
C GLU A 223 3.39 23.71 -12.31
N ALA A 224 2.23 23.14 -12.02
CA ALA A 224 1.22 22.79 -13.01
C ALA A 224 -0.17 23.02 -12.41
N LEU A 225 -1.12 23.43 -13.24
CA LEU A 225 -2.50 23.59 -12.81
C LEU A 225 -3.12 22.20 -12.62
N ILE A 226 -3.57 21.91 -11.40
CA ILE A 226 -4.19 20.63 -11.06
C ILE A 226 -5.69 20.85 -10.84
N GLU A 227 -6.48 20.20 -11.68
CA GLU A 227 -7.93 20.09 -11.51
C GLU A 227 -8.29 18.99 -10.52
N SER A 228 -9.49 19.06 -9.95
CA SER A 228 -9.99 17.97 -9.10
C SER A 228 -10.26 16.75 -9.98
N ALA A 229 -9.83 15.58 -9.51
CA ALA A 229 -10.03 14.33 -10.22
C ALA A 229 -11.51 13.94 -10.27
N ALA A 230 -11.88 13.15 -11.29
CA ALA A 230 -13.18 12.51 -11.31
C ALA A 230 -13.29 11.50 -10.16
N PRO A 231 -14.49 11.32 -9.57
CA PRO A 231 -14.69 10.31 -8.55
C PRO A 231 -14.51 8.92 -9.15
N ASP A 232 -13.73 8.08 -8.46
CA ASP A 232 -13.46 6.69 -8.83
C ASP A 232 -13.51 5.85 -7.55
N THR A 233 -14.40 4.87 -7.49
CA THR A 233 -14.60 4.05 -6.28
C THR A 233 -13.48 3.06 -6.04
N ASP A 234 -12.78 2.66 -7.10
CA ASP A 234 -11.91 1.48 -7.07
C ASP A 234 -10.52 1.86 -6.51
N LEU A 235 -10.22 3.16 -6.55
CA LEU A 235 -9.05 3.79 -5.95
C LEU A 235 -9.24 4.21 -4.48
N GLU A 236 -10.47 4.23 -3.97
CA GLU A 236 -10.76 4.67 -2.61
C GLU A 236 -10.42 3.59 -1.58
N PRO A 237 -9.79 3.94 -0.45
CA PRO A 237 -9.38 2.96 0.57
C PRO A 237 -10.56 2.24 1.26
N ASP A 238 -11.78 2.77 1.17
CA ASP A 238 -12.99 2.19 1.73
C ASP A 238 -14.17 2.42 0.78
N GLN A 239 -14.70 1.33 0.21
CA GLN A 239 -15.78 1.35 -0.77
C GLN A 239 -17.18 1.55 -0.14
N ASP A 240 -17.34 1.39 1.18
CA ASP A 240 -18.64 1.42 1.88
C ASP A 240 -19.02 2.81 2.43
N LEU A 241 -18.05 3.72 2.55
CA LEU A 241 -18.28 5.05 3.12
C LEU A 241 -18.81 6.03 2.07
N THR A 242 -19.66 6.98 2.51
CA THR A 242 -20.10 8.09 1.66
C THR A 242 -18.90 8.88 1.15
N ILE A 243 -18.69 8.84 -0.17
CA ILE A 243 -17.54 9.43 -0.85
C ILE A 243 -17.54 10.96 -0.65
N TYR A 244 -16.43 11.47 -0.13
CA TYR A 244 -16.14 12.91 -0.19
C TYR A 244 -15.50 13.19 -1.55
N ASN A 245 -16.24 13.88 -2.43
CA ASN A 245 -15.87 14.06 -3.84
C ASN A 245 -15.06 15.34 -4.13
N ASP A 246 -14.92 16.22 -3.15
CA ASP A 246 -14.31 17.54 -3.37
C ASP A 246 -12.80 17.51 -3.04
N ASP A 247 -12.02 18.29 -3.79
CA ASP A 247 -10.59 18.55 -3.59
C ASP A 247 -9.65 17.32 -3.56
N LYS A 248 -9.92 16.31 -4.38
CA LYS A 248 -9.06 15.14 -4.58
C LYS A 248 -8.30 15.20 -5.91
N VAL A 249 -7.12 14.60 -5.93
CA VAL A 249 -6.25 14.46 -7.12
C VAL A 249 -5.82 13.00 -7.19
N ARG A 250 -5.97 12.35 -8.35
CA ARG A 250 -5.43 11.00 -8.59
C ARG A 250 -3.93 11.15 -8.79
N LEU A 251 -3.13 10.59 -7.90
CA LEU A 251 -1.68 10.66 -7.94
C LEU A 251 -1.12 9.28 -8.22
N THR A 252 -0.46 9.14 -9.37
CA THR A 252 0.23 7.91 -9.77
C THR A 252 1.73 8.10 -9.58
N LYS A 253 2.31 7.39 -8.61
CA LYS A 253 3.76 7.36 -8.35
C LYS A 253 4.34 6.10 -8.93
N TYR A 254 5.12 6.22 -9.99
CA TYR A 254 5.82 5.13 -10.65
C TYR A 254 7.29 5.06 -10.18
N TYR A 255 7.72 3.85 -9.84
CA TYR A 255 9.09 3.52 -9.47
C TYR A 255 9.55 2.36 -10.35
N GLY A 256 10.52 2.58 -11.23
CA GLY A 256 11.03 1.50 -12.06
C GLY A 256 11.83 1.95 -13.27
N LEU A 257 12.09 0.99 -14.15
CA LEU A 257 12.80 1.17 -15.39
C LEU A 257 11.96 1.98 -16.38
N VAL A 258 12.55 3.04 -16.91
CA VAL A 258 11.98 3.91 -17.95
C VAL A 258 12.98 4.00 -19.12
N PRO A 259 12.52 4.06 -20.38
CA PRO A 259 13.40 4.32 -21.51
C PRO A 259 14.16 5.65 -21.37
N ARG A 260 15.49 5.62 -21.51
CA ARG A 260 16.36 6.80 -21.36
C ARG A 260 15.92 7.99 -22.21
N ALA A 261 15.55 7.75 -23.48
CA ALA A 261 15.17 8.84 -24.38
C ALA A 261 13.94 9.63 -23.92
N LEU A 262 13.00 8.98 -23.20
CA LEU A 262 11.82 9.65 -22.65
C LEU A 262 12.18 10.55 -21.46
N LEU A 263 13.18 10.15 -20.65
CA LEU A 263 13.70 10.98 -19.56
C LEU A 263 14.51 12.17 -20.11
N GLU A 264 15.33 11.95 -21.13
CA GLU A 264 16.11 13.01 -21.77
C GLU A 264 15.23 14.03 -22.50
N ALA A 265 14.08 13.59 -23.06
CA ALA A 265 13.09 14.49 -23.63
C ALA A 265 12.48 15.44 -22.58
N GLU A 266 12.48 15.04 -21.31
CA GLU A 266 12.00 15.80 -20.16
C GLU A 266 13.10 16.62 -19.46
N ASP A 267 14.24 16.82 -20.12
CA ASP A 267 15.41 17.56 -19.63
C ASP A 267 16.01 16.98 -18.32
N VAL A 268 15.85 15.67 -18.12
CA VAL A 268 16.44 14.94 -16.99
C VAL A 268 17.85 14.49 -17.38
N GLU A 269 18.86 14.89 -16.60
CA GLU A 269 20.24 14.41 -16.79
C GLU A 269 20.34 12.93 -16.40
N VAL A 270 20.88 12.12 -17.32
CA VAL A 270 21.04 10.68 -17.14
C VAL A 270 22.50 10.30 -17.37
N ASP A 271 23.17 9.84 -16.30
CA ASP A 271 24.59 9.44 -16.36
C ASP A 271 24.80 8.01 -16.88
N SER A 272 23.73 7.21 -16.99
CA SER A 272 23.81 5.80 -17.39
C SER A 272 23.75 5.63 -18.92
N GLU A 273 24.65 4.81 -19.47
CA GLU A 273 24.63 4.42 -20.89
C GLU A 273 23.57 3.34 -21.21
N SER A 274 22.84 2.85 -20.21
CA SER A 274 21.79 1.84 -20.39
C SER A 274 20.58 2.39 -21.16
N MET A 275 19.90 1.52 -21.91
CA MET A 275 18.64 1.84 -22.58
C MET A 275 17.51 2.15 -21.59
N TYR A 276 17.53 1.47 -20.44
CA TYR A 276 16.56 1.62 -19.37
C TYR A 276 17.26 2.13 -18.11
N VAL A 277 16.61 3.08 -17.44
CA VAL A 277 17.13 3.73 -16.23
C VAL A 277 16.06 3.69 -15.15
N GLU A 278 16.44 3.34 -13.92
CA GLU A 278 15.56 3.42 -12.76
C GLU A 278 15.19 4.88 -12.53
N ALA A 279 13.89 5.16 -12.45
CA ALA A 279 13.36 6.50 -12.34
C ALA A 279 12.17 6.56 -11.39
N VAL A 280 11.97 7.75 -10.83
CA VAL A 280 10.79 8.12 -10.05
C VAL A 280 9.98 9.10 -10.89
N VAL A 281 8.78 8.68 -11.27
CA VAL A 281 7.86 9.50 -12.08
C VAL A 281 6.56 9.68 -11.31
N VAL A 282 6.10 10.92 -11.16
CA VAL A 282 4.86 11.26 -10.46
C VAL A 282 3.94 12.00 -11.41
N ILE A 283 2.75 11.46 -11.61
CA ILE A 283 1.74 11.96 -12.55
C ILE A 283 0.46 12.27 -11.77
N ALA A 284 -0.13 13.43 -12.03
CA ALA A 284 -1.45 13.80 -11.53
C ALA A 284 -2.51 13.61 -12.62
N ASN A 285 -3.67 13.10 -12.21
CA ASN A 285 -4.88 12.92 -13.02
C ASN A 285 -4.64 12.18 -14.35
N GLY A 286 -3.63 11.31 -14.40
CA GLY A 286 -3.31 10.51 -15.58
C GLY A 286 -2.72 11.28 -16.78
N GLY A 287 -2.40 12.57 -16.65
CA GLY A 287 -1.87 13.35 -17.78
C GLY A 287 -0.96 14.51 -17.42
N THR A 288 -0.91 14.94 -16.16
CA THR A 288 -0.04 16.06 -15.74
C THR A 288 1.21 15.52 -15.07
N LEU A 289 2.36 15.64 -15.72
CA LEU A 289 3.64 15.26 -15.13
C LEU A 289 4.05 16.23 -14.01
N LEU A 290 4.12 15.74 -12.78
CA LEU A 290 4.51 16.52 -11.60
C LEU A 290 5.99 16.35 -11.25
N LYS A 291 6.56 15.17 -11.45
CA LYS A 291 7.96 14.89 -11.17
C LYS A 291 8.48 13.82 -12.11
N ALA A 292 9.67 14.03 -12.66
CA ALA A 292 10.46 13.02 -13.36
C ALA A 292 11.90 13.20 -12.92
N GLU A 293 12.48 12.15 -12.33
CA GLU A 293 13.87 12.15 -11.85
C GLU A 293 14.44 10.74 -12.04
N ALA A 294 15.71 10.63 -12.42
CA ALA A 294 16.44 9.36 -12.28
C ALA A 294 16.48 8.96 -10.80
N ASN A 295 16.61 7.68 -10.49
CA ASN A 295 16.54 7.20 -9.12
C ASN A 295 17.51 7.97 -8.20
N PRO A 296 17.00 8.73 -7.21
CA PRO A 296 17.85 9.54 -6.34
C PRO A 296 18.57 8.71 -5.26
N TYR A 297 18.23 7.43 -5.12
CA TYR A 297 18.78 6.56 -4.08
C TYR A 297 20.14 6.00 -4.49
N MET A 298 21.14 6.14 -3.61
CA MET A 298 22.52 5.70 -3.87
C MET A 298 22.68 4.19 -4.08
N MET A 299 21.72 3.38 -3.63
CA MET A 299 21.72 1.93 -3.81
C MET A 299 20.92 1.49 -5.05
N ASP A 300 20.37 2.44 -5.81
CA ASP A 300 19.44 2.20 -6.92
C ASP A 300 18.20 1.38 -6.55
N ASP A 301 17.92 1.24 -5.25
CA ASP A 301 16.77 0.52 -4.73
C ASP A 301 15.47 1.28 -4.99
N ARG A 302 14.37 0.54 -5.20
CA ARG A 302 13.02 1.12 -5.26
C ARG A 302 12.52 1.35 -3.83
N PRO A 303 11.87 2.48 -3.52
CA PRO A 303 11.40 2.79 -2.17
C PRO A 303 10.10 2.05 -1.83
N VAL A 304 10.01 0.77 -2.19
CA VAL A 304 8.85 -0.09 -1.97
C VAL A 304 9.34 -1.44 -1.48
N VAL A 305 8.76 -1.90 -0.38
CA VAL A 305 8.99 -3.24 0.16
C VAL A 305 7.68 -4.00 0.10
N ALA A 306 7.74 -5.21 -0.45
CA ALA A 306 6.62 -6.13 -0.46
C ALA A 306 7.03 -7.47 0.16
N PHE A 307 6.11 -8.12 0.88
CA PHE A 307 6.31 -9.47 1.37
C PHE A 307 5.02 -10.29 1.24
N PRO A 308 5.11 -11.54 0.76
CA PRO A 308 3.96 -12.44 0.75
C PRO A 308 3.75 -13.05 2.13
N TRP A 309 2.49 -13.19 2.56
CA TRP A 309 2.12 -13.91 3.78
C TRP A 309 2.48 -15.40 3.67
N ASP A 310 2.06 -16.04 2.57
CA ASP A 310 2.64 -17.28 2.09
C ASP A 310 3.03 -17.13 0.63
N VAL A 311 4.22 -17.60 0.30
CA VAL A 311 4.74 -17.60 -1.07
C VAL A 311 3.90 -18.53 -1.95
N VAL A 312 3.36 -17.99 -3.04
CA VAL A 312 2.81 -18.77 -4.15
C VAL A 312 3.87 -18.83 -5.25
N PRO A 313 4.41 -20.01 -5.60
CA PRO A 313 5.51 -20.10 -6.56
C PRO A 313 5.17 -19.45 -7.91
N GLY A 314 6.07 -18.60 -8.40
CA GLY A 314 5.94 -17.94 -9.69
C GLY A 314 4.89 -16.83 -9.74
N ARG A 315 4.48 -16.28 -8.60
CA ARG A 315 3.55 -15.14 -8.51
C ARG A 315 4.03 -14.13 -7.48
N PHE A 316 3.82 -12.85 -7.77
CA PHE A 316 4.02 -11.78 -6.80
C PHE A 316 2.98 -11.86 -5.66
N TRP A 317 1.70 -11.96 -6.02
CA TRP A 317 0.62 -12.05 -5.04
C TRP A 317 0.65 -13.40 -4.31
N GLY A 318 0.99 -13.33 -3.01
CA GLY A 318 0.95 -14.44 -2.09
C GLY A 318 -0.46 -14.85 -1.68
N ARG A 319 -0.54 -15.81 -0.75
CA ARG A 319 -1.80 -16.31 -0.19
C ARG A 319 -1.97 -15.88 1.26
N GLY A 320 -3.10 -15.24 1.57
CA GLY A 320 -3.43 -14.78 2.92
C GLY A 320 -4.14 -15.84 3.79
N VAL A 321 -4.41 -15.47 5.04
CA VAL A 321 -5.26 -16.22 5.97
C VAL A 321 -6.69 -16.28 5.45
N CYS A 322 -7.20 -15.19 4.87
CA CYS A 322 -8.57 -15.16 4.33
C CYS A 322 -8.77 -16.18 3.20
N GLU A 323 -7.84 -16.26 2.25
CA GLU A 323 -7.91 -17.26 1.17
C GLU A 323 -7.87 -18.70 1.72
N LYS A 324 -7.03 -18.98 2.73
CA LYS A 324 -6.98 -20.31 3.37
C LYS A 324 -8.28 -20.66 4.10
N GLY A 325 -8.85 -19.69 4.81
CA GLY A 325 -10.07 -19.86 5.61
C GLY A 325 -11.36 -19.79 4.80
N TYR A 326 -11.30 -19.35 3.54
CA TYR A 326 -12.44 -19.02 2.69
C TYR A 326 -13.53 -20.11 2.66
N ASN A 327 -13.16 -21.33 2.24
CA ASN A 327 -14.13 -22.43 2.10
C ASN A 327 -14.71 -22.85 3.45
N SER A 328 -13.89 -22.87 4.50
CA SER A 328 -14.33 -23.23 5.85
C SER A 328 -15.29 -22.20 6.43
N GLN A 329 -15.02 -20.91 6.20
CA GLN A 329 -15.87 -19.81 6.62
C GLN A 329 -17.22 -19.86 5.92
N LYS A 330 -17.24 -19.99 4.59
CA LYS A 330 -18.49 -20.10 3.82
C LYS A 330 -19.33 -21.29 4.28
N ALA A 331 -18.72 -22.47 4.44
CA ALA A 331 -19.43 -23.66 4.90
C ALA A 331 -20.05 -23.47 6.29
N LEU A 332 -19.31 -22.84 7.21
CA LEU A 332 -19.76 -22.58 8.57
C LEU A 332 -20.86 -21.51 8.61
N ASP A 333 -20.76 -20.47 7.80
CA ASP A 333 -21.81 -19.45 7.65
C ASP A 333 -23.10 -20.04 7.07
N THR A 334 -22.99 -20.86 6.02
CA THR A 334 -24.15 -21.57 5.44
C THR A 334 -24.82 -22.46 6.48
N GLU A 335 -24.04 -23.18 7.29
CA GLU A 335 -24.56 -24.09 8.32
C GLU A 335 -25.30 -23.34 9.43
N LEU A 336 -24.69 -22.29 9.96
CA LEU A 336 -25.29 -21.45 11.00
C LEU A 336 -26.58 -20.78 10.52
N ARG A 337 -26.59 -20.24 9.30
CA ARG A 337 -27.78 -19.63 8.68
C ARG A 337 -28.89 -20.65 8.52
N ALA A 338 -28.57 -21.83 7.96
CA ALA A 338 -29.54 -22.89 7.76
C ALA A 338 -30.15 -23.40 9.08
N ARG A 339 -29.35 -23.53 10.14
CA ARG A 339 -29.84 -23.91 11.48
C ARG A 339 -30.79 -22.87 12.05
N ILE A 340 -30.46 -21.59 11.94
CA ILE A 340 -31.28 -20.50 12.48
C ILE A 340 -32.61 -20.41 11.74
N ASP A 341 -32.59 -20.54 10.41
CA ASP A 341 -33.81 -20.52 9.61
C ASP A 341 -34.69 -21.74 9.92
N ALA A 342 -34.11 -22.93 10.10
CA ALA A 342 -34.84 -24.13 10.53
C ALA A 342 -35.44 -23.99 11.94
N LEU A 343 -34.69 -23.39 12.88
CA LEU A 343 -35.19 -23.08 14.21
C LEU A 343 -36.36 -22.09 14.13
N SER A 344 -36.24 -21.01 13.35
CA SER A 344 -37.30 -20.02 13.15
C SER A 344 -38.64 -20.66 12.72
N LEU A 345 -38.59 -21.64 11.82
CA LEU A 345 -39.76 -22.38 11.36
C LEU A 345 -40.34 -23.37 12.39
N THR A 346 -39.51 -23.89 13.30
CA THR A 346 -39.92 -24.94 14.26
C THR A 346 -40.31 -24.40 15.64
N ILE A 347 -39.93 -23.16 15.99
CA ILE A 347 -40.21 -22.54 17.29
C ILE A 347 -41.72 -22.33 17.51
N HIS A 348 -42.51 -22.16 16.45
CA HIS A 348 -43.96 -21.98 16.57
C HIS A 348 -44.65 -23.36 16.70
N PRO A 349 -45.36 -23.65 17.80
CA PRO A 349 -46.06 -24.91 17.95
C PRO A 349 -47.14 -25.05 16.88
N MET A 350 -46.99 -26.06 16.03
CA MET A 350 -47.95 -26.37 14.97
C MET A 350 -49.19 -27.03 15.59
N LEU A 351 -50.30 -26.27 15.65
CA LEU A 351 -51.56 -26.78 16.15
C LEU A 351 -52.37 -27.33 14.97
N ALA A 352 -52.33 -28.65 14.78
CA ALA A 352 -53.13 -29.34 13.79
C ALA A 352 -54.54 -29.57 14.34
N ILE A 353 -55.54 -28.88 13.79
CA ILE A 353 -56.96 -29.10 14.13
C ILE A 353 -57.60 -29.95 13.04
N ASP A 354 -58.21 -31.06 13.45
CA ASP A 354 -59.03 -31.89 12.58
C ASP A 354 -60.35 -31.16 12.27
N ALA A 355 -60.50 -30.74 11.01
CA ALA A 355 -61.66 -30.00 10.53
C ALA A 355 -62.99 -30.76 10.71
N THR A 356 -62.95 -32.10 10.82
CA THR A 356 -64.15 -32.92 11.02
C THR A 356 -64.63 -32.98 12.47
N ARG A 357 -63.84 -32.45 13.42
CA ARG A 357 -64.17 -32.40 14.85
C ARG A 357 -64.43 -30.97 15.37
N LEU A 358 -64.43 -29.98 14.48
CA LEU A 358 -64.91 -28.64 14.81
C LEU A 358 -66.46 -28.67 14.82
N PRO A 359 -67.12 -28.20 15.90
CA PRO A 359 -68.57 -28.29 16.08
C PRO A 359 -69.37 -27.44 15.11
#